data_AF-M2B8E8-F1
#
_entry.id   AF-M2B8E8-F1
#
_cell.length_a   1.000
_cell.length_b   1.000
_cell.length_c   1.000
_cell.angle_alpha   90.00
_cell.angle_beta   90.00
_cell.angle_gamma   90.00
#
_symmetry.space_group_name_H-M   'P 1'
#
loop_
_entity.id
_entity.type
_entity.pdbx_description
1 polymer ?
#
loop_
_entity_poly.entity_id
_entity_poly.type
_entity_poly.pdbx_seq_one_letter_code
_entity_poly.pdbx_strand_id
1 'polypeptide(L)'
;MSEFAQLARQLRFEPSEAAPRAFAFVVPKSLNSSEGAMREELKNIDWLNVFDQEPDVGLTVVEDNGQIIHFNQAALRLFGVEDDDLLGKNLHDVFAEEYVQERMSWVREVIDTSKALRATHIYCGRMLVSSFYPHRDGDRNFAIVLTRLDGMLPDGDIKDTQSQFIDLGPLSVLSPRELEVLVLLGQGNSVPEVSRLLFRSPRTIERHKTEIGHKLGVSSIAQLTRLVAQAGLRPEHLPLQRFNAVPKPHQCTPDLLPVNIEASSSSA
;
A
#
# COMPACT_ATOMS: atom_id res chain seq x y z
N MET A 1 -53.44 -8.90 -15.29
CA MET A 1 -53.65 -8.30 -13.96
C MET A 1 -54.67 -9.12 -13.17
N SER A 2 -54.22 -10.15 -12.43
CA SER A 2 -54.75 -10.60 -11.12
C SER A 2 -54.40 -12.07 -10.82
N GLU A 3 -53.20 -12.30 -10.31
CA GLU A 3 -52.89 -13.48 -9.47
C GLU A 3 -51.91 -13.05 -8.34
N PHE A 4 -51.01 -12.12 -8.63
CA PHE A 4 -50.12 -11.51 -7.64
C PHE A 4 -50.80 -10.59 -6.60
N ALA A 5 -51.94 -9.96 -6.95
CA ALA A 5 -52.64 -9.05 -6.04
C ALA A 5 -53.47 -9.78 -4.96
N GLN A 6 -53.76 -11.07 -5.16
CA GLN A 6 -54.57 -11.86 -4.23
C GLN A 6 -53.73 -12.52 -3.13
N LEU A 7 -52.43 -12.78 -3.39
CA LEU A 7 -51.52 -13.37 -2.41
C LEU A 7 -51.02 -12.35 -1.36
N ALA A 8 -50.97 -11.07 -1.72
CA ALA A 8 -50.44 -10.00 -0.86
C ALA A 8 -51.40 -9.55 0.26
N ARG A 9 -52.66 -10.04 0.30
CA ARG A 9 -53.66 -9.63 1.30
C ARG A 9 -53.78 -10.59 2.50
N GLN A 10 -53.10 -11.74 2.46
CA GLN A 10 -53.19 -12.76 3.52
C GLN A 10 -52.09 -12.69 4.58
N LEU A 11 -51.02 -11.92 4.38
CA LEU A 11 -49.94 -11.79 5.34
C LEU A 11 -49.82 -10.33 5.79
N ARG A 12 -50.53 -9.99 6.88
CA ARG A 12 -50.31 -8.72 7.58
C ARG A 12 -48.90 -8.74 8.20
N PHE A 13 -47.93 -8.19 7.49
CA PHE A 13 -46.62 -7.85 8.03
C PHE A 13 -46.35 -6.38 7.75
N GLU A 14 -46.41 -5.57 8.80
CA GLU A 14 -45.83 -4.22 8.84
C GLU A 14 -44.33 -4.37 9.18
N PRO A 15 -43.38 -3.87 8.37
CA PRO A 15 -41.98 -3.84 8.76
C PRO A 15 -41.57 -2.44 9.24
N SER A 16 -41.18 -2.33 10.51
CA SER A 16 -40.46 -1.18 11.06
C SER A 16 -38.98 -1.21 10.69
N GLU A 17 -38.50 -0.05 10.21
CA GLU A 17 -37.17 0.56 10.31
C GLU A 17 -35.88 -0.29 10.30
N ALA A 18 -35.14 -0.07 9.20
CA ALA A 18 -33.69 0.14 9.11
C ALA A 18 -32.71 -1.05 9.24
N ALA A 19 -32.45 -1.70 8.10
CA ALA A 19 -31.17 -2.36 7.79
C ALA A 19 -30.63 -1.80 6.44
N PRO A 20 -29.31 -1.63 6.25
CA PRO A 20 -28.75 -1.00 5.06
C PRO A 20 -29.00 -1.87 3.82
N ARG A 21 -29.52 -1.23 2.77
CA ARG A 21 -29.83 -1.83 1.46
C ARG A 21 -28.55 -2.35 0.80
N ALA A 22 -28.32 -3.66 0.86
CA ALA A 22 -27.47 -4.34 -0.12
C ALA A 22 -28.17 -4.29 -1.48
N PHE A 23 -27.66 -3.49 -2.41
CA PHE A 23 -28.02 -3.62 -3.81
C PHE A 23 -27.43 -4.93 -4.34
N ALA A 24 -28.18 -6.02 -4.22
CA ALA A 24 -27.87 -7.25 -4.93
C ALA A 24 -28.12 -6.99 -6.43
N PHE A 25 -27.05 -6.72 -7.18
CA PHE A 25 -27.11 -6.70 -8.64
C PHE A 25 -27.41 -8.13 -9.11
N VAL A 26 -28.62 -8.37 -9.60
CA VAL A 26 -28.95 -9.60 -10.30
C VAL A 26 -28.21 -9.55 -11.64
N VAL A 27 -27.07 -10.23 -11.73
CA VAL A 27 -26.36 -10.44 -13.00
C VAL A 27 -27.16 -11.48 -13.81
N PRO A 28 -27.78 -11.12 -14.94
CA PRO A 28 -28.52 -12.08 -15.75
C PRO A 28 -27.56 -13.09 -16.38
N LYS A 29 -27.76 -14.39 -16.11
CA LYS A 29 -27.09 -15.47 -16.85
C LYS A 29 -27.74 -15.62 -18.24
N SER A 30 -27.33 -14.79 -19.18
CA SER A 30 -27.45 -15.08 -20.61
C SER A 30 -26.31 -14.41 -21.38
N LEU A 31 -25.36 -15.22 -21.87
CA LEU A 31 -24.27 -14.79 -22.76
C LEU A 31 -24.87 -14.29 -24.08
N ASN A 32 -25.03 -12.98 -24.22
CA ASN A 32 -25.47 -12.34 -25.47
C ASN A 32 -24.28 -11.72 -26.19
N SER A 33 -24.30 -11.73 -27.52
CA SER A 33 -23.30 -11.17 -28.45
C SER A 33 -22.86 -9.73 -28.14
N SER A 34 -23.69 -8.97 -27.43
CA SER A 34 -23.38 -7.63 -26.93
C SER A 34 -22.23 -7.58 -25.90
N GLU A 35 -22.06 -8.62 -25.08
CA GLU A 35 -20.97 -8.66 -24.08
C GLU A 35 -19.60 -8.89 -24.75
N GLY A 36 -19.56 -9.66 -25.83
CA GLY A 36 -18.35 -9.85 -26.63
C GLY A 36 -17.91 -8.57 -27.35
N ALA A 37 -18.86 -7.84 -27.95
CA ALA A 37 -18.58 -6.55 -28.57
C ALA A 37 -18.06 -5.51 -27.56
N MET A 38 -18.71 -5.41 -26.40
CA MET A 38 -18.26 -4.53 -25.31
C MET A 38 -16.87 -4.90 -24.81
N ARG A 39 -16.53 -6.19 -24.68
CA ARG A 39 -15.18 -6.62 -24.28
C ARG A 39 -14.10 -6.21 -25.29
N GLU A 40 -14.39 -6.24 -26.58
CA GLU A 40 -13.44 -5.75 -27.59
C GLU A 40 -13.32 -4.23 -27.56
N GLU A 41 -14.41 -3.50 -27.32
CA GLU A 41 -14.35 -2.04 -27.09
C GLU A 41 -13.50 -1.70 -25.87
N LEU A 42 -13.63 -2.44 -24.76
CA LEU A 42 -12.82 -2.24 -23.55
C LEU A 42 -11.31 -2.45 -23.79
N LYS A 43 -10.92 -3.35 -24.69
CA LYS A 43 -9.50 -3.55 -25.05
C LYS A 43 -8.91 -2.38 -25.83
N ASN A 44 -9.76 -1.61 -26.52
CA ASN A 44 -9.34 -0.46 -27.32
C ASN A 44 -9.24 0.84 -26.50
N ILE A 45 -9.56 0.80 -25.20
CA ILE A 45 -9.36 1.92 -24.30
C ILE A 45 -7.86 2.18 -24.16
N ASP A 46 -7.49 3.46 -24.19
CA ASP A 46 -6.15 3.90 -23.81
C ASP A 46 -6.00 3.78 -22.28
N TRP A 47 -5.62 2.58 -21.84
CA TRP A 47 -5.44 2.28 -20.43
C TRP A 47 -4.29 3.06 -19.80
N LEU A 48 -3.28 3.49 -20.58
CA LEU A 48 -2.20 4.34 -20.05
C LEU A 48 -2.77 5.68 -19.63
N ASN A 49 -3.56 6.32 -20.51
CA ASN A 49 -4.23 7.57 -20.16
C ASN A 49 -5.19 7.39 -18.97
N VAL A 50 -5.90 6.25 -18.86
CA VAL A 50 -6.75 5.98 -17.67
C VAL A 50 -5.92 5.98 -16.39
N PHE A 51 -4.79 5.26 -16.35
CA PHE A 51 -3.94 5.22 -15.16
C PHE A 51 -3.19 6.53 -14.89
N ASP A 52 -2.90 7.33 -15.91
CA ASP A 52 -2.28 8.65 -15.73
C ASP A 52 -3.17 9.64 -14.99
N GLN A 53 -4.50 9.48 -15.09
CA GLN A 53 -5.47 10.30 -14.36
C GLN A 53 -5.64 9.86 -12.89
N GLU A 54 -5.15 8.68 -12.51
CA GLU A 54 -5.32 8.14 -11.15
C GLU A 54 -4.16 8.58 -10.24
N PRO A 55 -4.41 9.48 -9.27
CA PRO A 55 -3.32 10.10 -8.51
C PRO A 55 -2.61 9.16 -7.53
N ASP A 56 -3.29 8.11 -7.08
CA ASP A 56 -2.83 7.20 -6.02
C ASP A 56 -2.46 5.80 -6.54
N VAL A 57 -2.50 5.60 -7.86
CA VAL A 57 -2.15 4.33 -8.51
C VAL A 57 -0.91 4.54 -9.37
N GLY A 58 0.25 4.16 -8.83
CA GLY A 58 1.50 4.13 -9.56
C GLY A 58 1.50 3.00 -10.59
N LEU A 59 1.69 3.35 -11.85
CA LEU A 59 1.99 2.41 -12.92
C LEU A 59 3.48 2.47 -13.21
N THR A 60 4.13 1.32 -13.26
CA THR A 60 5.51 1.19 -13.75
C THR A 60 5.60 -0.09 -14.56
N VAL A 61 6.29 -0.06 -15.69
CA VAL A 61 6.53 -1.23 -16.53
C VAL A 61 8.03 -1.45 -16.61
N VAL A 62 8.45 -2.66 -16.26
CA VAL A 62 9.87 -3.01 -16.11
C VAL A 62 10.17 -4.29 -16.87
N GLU A 63 11.27 -4.30 -17.63
CA GLU A 63 11.78 -5.52 -18.26
C GLU A 63 12.44 -6.48 -17.24
N ASP A 64 12.68 -7.73 -17.65
CA ASP A 64 13.34 -8.76 -16.84
C ASP A 64 14.78 -8.42 -16.41
N ASN A 65 15.41 -7.49 -17.13
CA ASN A 65 16.73 -6.92 -16.82
C ASN A 65 16.67 -5.72 -15.85
N GLY A 66 15.48 -5.24 -15.48
CA GLY A 66 15.27 -4.10 -14.57
C GLY A 66 15.16 -2.74 -15.26
N GLN A 67 15.17 -2.67 -16.59
CA GLN A 67 14.97 -1.43 -17.34
C GLN A 67 13.52 -0.95 -17.21
N ILE A 68 13.35 0.32 -16.86
CA ILE A 68 12.05 0.97 -16.80
C ILE A 68 11.66 1.39 -18.22
N ILE A 69 10.57 0.83 -18.74
CA ILE A 69 10.07 1.14 -20.10
C ILE A 69 8.85 2.05 -20.10
N HIS A 70 8.16 2.18 -18.95
CA HIS A 70 7.07 3.13 -18.76
C HIS A 70 6.85 3.40 -17.27
N PHE A 71 6.34 4.59 -16.93
CA PHE A 71 5.82 4.91 -15.61
C PHE A 71 4.84 6.08 -15.71
N ASN A 72 3.95 6.22 -14.72
CA ASN A 72 3.10 7.41 -14.58
C ASN A 72 3.57 8.34 -13.45
N GLN A 73 2.98 9.53 -13.38
CA GLN A 73 3.31 10.53 -12.34
C GLN A 73 2.99 10.06 -10.92
N ALA A 74 2.01 9.18 -10.73
CA ALA A 74 1.70 8.61 -9.43
C ALA A 74 2.84 7.70 -8.92
N ALA A 75 3.50 6.94 -9.80
CA ALA A 75 4.64 6.12 -9.40
C ALA A 75 5.81 6.97 -8.88
N LEU A 76 6.16 8.06 -9.59
CA LEU A 76 7.19 9.00 -9.13
C LEU A 76 6.87 9.56 -7.74
N ARG A 77 5.62 10.00 -7.53
CA ARG A 77 5.16 10.50 -6.23
C ARG A 77 5.26 9.45 -5.13
N LEU A 78 4.76 8.23 -5.37
CA LEU A 78 4.74 7.14 -4.39
C LEU A 78 6.14 6.72 -3.93
N PHE A 79 7.11 6.76 -4.84
CA PHE A 79 8.50 6.42 -4.54
C PHE A 79 9.38 7.63 -4.19
N GLY A 80 8.85 8.85 -4.21
CA GLY A 80 9.60 10.07 -3.91
C GLY A 80 10.75 10.32 -4.89
N VAL A 81 10.55 9.99 -6.16
CA VAL A 81 11.52 10.20 -7.23
C VAL A 81 11.17 11.50 -7.96
N GLU A 82 12.09 12.45 -7.96
CA GLU A 82 11.92 13.77 -8.62
C GLU A 82 12.34 13.76 -10.10
N ASP A 83 13.16 12.79 -10.50
CA ASP A 83 13.67 12.66 -11.87
C ASP A 83 12.59 12.02 -12.76
N ASP A 84 12.11 12.75 -13.76
CA ASP A 84 11.17 12.27 -14.77
C ASP A 84 11.86 11.65 -15.99
N ASP A 85 13.20 11.64 -16.03
CA ASP A 85 13.99 10.99 -17.06
C ASP A 85 14.29 9.52 -16.70
N LEU A 86 13.30 8.76 -16.19
CA LEU A 86 13.52 7.34 -15.82
C LEU A 86 13.40 6.37 -17.00
N LEU A 87 12.86 6.81 -18.14
CA LEU A 87 12.65 5.95 -19.28
C LEU A 87 13.99 5.43 -19.81
N GLY A 88 14.13 4.10 -19.89
CA GLY A 88 15.35 3.43 -20.32
C GLY A 88 16.43 3.29 -19.24
N LYS A 89 16.31 3.98 -18.09
CA LYS A 89 17.17 3.76 -16.92
C LYS A 89 16.82 2.43 -16.24
N ASN A 90 17.75 1.90 -15.46
CA ASN A 90 17.50 0.69 -14.69
C ASN A 90 17.06 1.02 -13.26
N LEU A 91 16.31 0.12 -12.64
CA LEU A 91 15.94 0.24 -11.22
C LEU A 91 17.15 0.46 -10.29
N HIS A 92 18.33 -0.09 -10.60
CA HIS A 92 19.56 0.12 -9.81
C HIS A 92 20.17 1.53 -9.93
N ASP A 93 19.80 2.29 -10.95
CA ASP A 93 20.18 3.70 -11.07
C ASP A 93 19.38 4.59 -10.09
N VAL A 94 18.21 4.09 -9.64
CA VAL A 94 17.24 4.82 -8.82
C VAL A 94 17.23 4.34 -7.37
N PHE A 95 17.21 3.02 -7.17
CA PHE A 95 17.07 2.38 -5.87
C PHE A 95 18.35 1.63 -5.49
N ALA A 96 18.54 1.43 -4.18
CA ALA A 96 19.69 0.70 -3.68
C ALA A 96 19.62 -0.81 -4.01
N GLU A 97 20.78 -1.44 -4.16
CA GLU A 97 20.94 -2.77 -4.77
C GLU A 97 20.07 -3.84 -4.10
N GLU A 98 20.04 -3.91 -2.76
CA GLU A 98 19.27 -4.91 -2.04
C GLU A 98 17.76 -4.77 -2.29
N TYR A 99 17.28 -3.53 -2.40
CA TYR A 99 15.90 -3.23 -2.74
C TYR A 99 15.59 -3.71 -4.16
N VAL A 100 16.49 -3.42 -5.11
CA VAL A 100 16.33 -3.83 -6.52
C VAL A 100 16.36 -5.34 -6.66
N GLN A 101 17.28 -6.03 -5.98
CA GLN A 101 17.40 -7.48 -6.03
C GLN A 101 16.10 -8.18 -5.63
N GLU A 102 15.46 -7.72 -4.56
CA GLU A 102 14.17 -8.26 -4.13
C GLU A 102 13.07 -8.02 -5.19
N ARG A 103 12.97 -6.80 -5.72
CA ARG A 103 11.94 -6.44 -6.72
C ARG A 103 12.15 -7.23 -8.00
N MET A 104 13.39 -7.37 -8.43
CA MET A 104 13.76 -8.15 -9.60
C MET A 104 13.53 -9.65 -9.38
N SER A 105 13.60 -10.16 -8.15
CA SER A 105 13.21 -11.54 -7.86
C SER A 105 11.72 -11.77 -8.13
N TRP A 106 10.86 -10.80 -7.77
CA TRP A 106 9.42 -10.85 -8.05
C TRP A 106 9.10 -10.66 -9.53
N VAL A 107 9.77 -9.72 -10.21
CA VAL A 107 9.62 -9.51 -11.67
C VAL A 107 9.96 -10.80 -12.42
N ARG A 108 11.09 -11.44 -12.11
CA ARG A 108 11.47 -12.72 -12.73
C ARG A 108 10.47 -13.81 -12.39
N GLU A 109 10.02 -13.92 -11.13
CA GLU A 109 9.03 -14.92 -10.74
C GLU A 109 7.72 -14.80 -11.54
N VAL A 110 7.16 -13.59 -11.69
CA VAL A 110 5.90 -13.44 -12.45
C VAL A 110 6.08 -13.75 -13.93
N ILE A 111 7.21 -13.35 -14.52
CA ILE A 111 7.53 -13.61 -15.92
C ILE A 111 7.68 -15.11 -16.16
N ASP A 112 8.51 -15.78 -15.34
CA ASP A 112 8.79 -17.22 -15.46
C ASP A 112 7.55 -18.08 -15.24
N THR A 113 6.72 -17.71 -14.27
CA THR A 113 5.52 -18.48 -13.92
C THR A 113 4.29 -18.09 -14.74
N SER A 114 4.33 -16.94 -15.41
CA SER A 114 3.17 -16.30 -16.04
C SER A 114 1.98 -16.12 -15.07
N LYS A 115 2.26 -15.97 -13.77
CA LYS A 115 1.26 -15.76 -12.72
C LYS A 115 1.52 -14.44 -12.01
N ALA A 116 0.46 -13.70 -11.75
CA ALA A 116 0.57 -12.46 -11.00
C ALA A 116 0.93 -12.74 -9.53
N LEU A 117 1.67 -11.81 -8.93
CA LEU A 117 1.92 -11.77 -7.49
C LEU A 117 1.64 -10.38 -6.94
N ARG A 118 1.42 -10.29 -5.64
CA ARG A 118 1.16 -9.05 -4.92
C ARG A 118 2.04 -8.98 -3.70
N ALA A 119 2.81 -7.90 -3.59
CA ALA A 119 3.74 -7.66 -2.51
C ALA A 119 3.25 -6.54 -1.60
N THR A 120 3.31 -6.77 -0.30
CA THR A 120 3.15 -5.72 0.72
C THR A 120 4.51 -5.23 1.18
N HIS A 121 4.68 -3.92 1.32
CA HIS A 121 5.95 -3.33 1.72
C HIS A 121 5.74 -2.00 2.42
N ILE A 122 6.61 -1.70 3.39
CA ILE A 122 6.63 -0.39 4.05
C ILE A 122 7.70 0.45 3.37
N TYR A 123 7.29 1.54 2.74
CA TYR A 123 8.15 2.50 2.05
C TYR A 123 7.91 3.90 2.59
N CYS A 124 8.96 4.67 2.92
CA CYS A 124 8.84 5.99 3.54
C CYS A 124 7.91 6.01 4.78
N GLY A 125 7.85 4.91 5.53
CA GLY A 125 6.95 4.77 6.66
C GLY A 125 5.47 4.69 6.29
N ARG A 126 5.13 4.18 5.10
CA ARG A 126 3.75 3.91 4.64
C ARG A 126 3.60 2.51 4.07
N MET A 127 2.41 1.94 4.23
CA MET A 127 2.05 0.67 3.60
C MET A 127 1.75 0.87 2.11
N LEU A 128 2.57 0.25 1.27
CA LEU A 128 2.35 0.09 -0.15
C LEU A 128 1.98 -1.34 -0.49
N VAL A 129 1.11 -1.48 -1.49
CA VAL A 129 0.84 -2.76 -2.15
C VAL A 129 1.19 -2.63 -3.60
N SER A 130 2.10 -3.49 -4.06
CA SER A 130 2.52 -3.56 -5.46
C SER A 130 2.08 -4.90 -6.04
N SER A 131 1.21 -4.86 -7.06
CA SER A 131 0.82 -6.02 -7.84
C SER A 131 1.66 -6.08 -9.11
N PHE A 132 2.23 -7.25 -9.39
CA PHE A 132 3.09 -7.51 -10.55
C PHE A 132 2.33 -8.43 -11.49
N TYR A 133 2.08 -7.97 -12.70
CA TYR A 133 1.40 -8.71 -13.75
C TYR A 133 2.39 -9.01 -14.88
N PRO A 134 2.58 -10.28 -15.24
CA PRO A 134 3.45 -10.61 -16.36
C PRO A 134 2.81 -10.21 -17.68
N HIS A 135 3.62 -9.72 -18.61
CA HIS A 135 3.22 -9.46 -19.97
C HIS A 135 4.34 -9.85 -20.94
N ARG A 136 3.95 -10.21 -22.16
CA ARG A 136 4.87 -10.61 -23.22
C ARG A 136 4.46 -9.98 -24.54
N ASP A 137 5.42 -9.35 -25.21
CA ASP A 137 5.27 -8.83 -26.57
C ASP A 137 6.38 -9.41 -27.45
N GLY A 138 6.03 -10.43 -28.24
CA GLY A 138 7.00 -11.23 -28.99
C GLY A 138 8.04 -11.88 -28.08
N ASP A 139 9.31 -11.51 -28.28
CA ASP A 139 10.45 -12.00 -27.48
C ASP A 139 10.71 -11.17 -26.21
N ARG A 140 10.03 -10.03 -26.04
CA ARG A 140 10.21 -9.16 -24.87
C ARG A 140 9.28 -9.59 -23.74
N ASN A 141 9.84 -9.76 -22.54
CA ASN A 141 9.09 -10.01 -21.32
C ASN A 141 9.21 -8.80 -20.41
N PHE A 142 8.08 -8.38 -19.84
CA PHE A 142 8.06 -7.30 -18.88
C PHE A 142 6.97 -7.54 -17.83
N ALA A 143 7.16 -6.94 -16.67
CA ALA A 143 6.16 -6.88 -15.62
C ALA A 143 5.49 -5.51 -15.63
N ILE A 144 4.15 -5.52 -15.65
CA ILE A 144 3.33 -4.36 -15.35
C ILE A 144 3.16 -4.32 -13.82
N VAL A 145 3.65 -3.27 -13.20
CA VAL A 145 3.62 -3.06 -11.75
C VAL A 145 2.61 -1.98 -11.43
N LEU A 146 1.60 -2.34 -10.65
CA LEU A 146 0.62 -1.41 -10.10
C LEU A 146 0.86 -1.26 -8.61
N THR A 147 1.24 -0.08 -8.17
CA THR A 147 1.50 0.26 -6.77
C THR A 147 0.44 1.21 -6.24
N ARG A 148 -0.06 0.95 -5.03
CA ARG A 148 -1.05 1.81 -4.37
C ARG A 148 -0.77 1.98 -2.88
N LEU A 149 -1.28 3.07 -2.32
CA LEU A 149 -1.34 3.30 -0.88
C LEU A 149 -2.39 2.42 -0.21
N ASP A 150 -2.12 2.06 1.03
CA ASP A 150 -3.03 1.41 1.99
C ASP A 150 -3.72 0.14 1.46
N GLY A 151 -3.11 -0.97 1.84
CA GLY A 151 -3.30 -2.29 1.27
C GLY A 151 -4.46 -3.07 1.84
N MET A 152 -5.71 -2.65 1.63
CA MET A 152 -6.78 -3.65 1.61
C MET A 152 -6.44 -4.67 0.53
N LEU A 153 -6.03 -5.88 0.91
CA LEU A 153 -5.72 -6.96 -0.01
C LEU A 153 -7.06 -7.59 -0.42
N PRO A 154 -7.56 -7.37 -1.66
CA PRO A 154 -8.75 -8.07 -2.09
C PRO A 154 -8.50 -9.58 -2.12
N ASP A 155 -9.52 -10.33 -1.72
CA ASP A 155 -9.57 -11.78 -1.91
C ASP A 155 -9.42 -12.11 -3.40
N GLY A 156 -8.66 -13.16 -3.71
CA GLY A 156 -8.45 -13.60 -5.09
C GLY A 156 -7.31 -14.59 -5.25
N ASP A 157 -7.08 -15.01 -6.49
CA ASP A 157 -6.10 -16.04 -6.85
C ASP A 157 -4.67 -15.50 -7.06
N ILE A 158 -4.39 -14.27 -6.63
CA ILE A 158 -3.07 -13.67 -6.74
C ILE A 158 -2.24 -14.07 -5.51
N LYS A 159 -1.02 -14.58 -5.73
CA LYS A 159 -0.10 -14.93 -4.65
C LYS A 159 0.30 -13.68 -3.87
N ASP A 160 0.08 -13.69 -2.56
CA ASP A 160 0.54 -12.65 -1.65
C ASP A 160 1.95 -12.93 -1.12
N THR A 161 2.77 -11.89 -1.05
CA THR A 161 4.10 -11.88 -0.45
C THR A 161 4.35 -10.59 0.33
N GLN A 162 5.40 -10.57 1.15
CA GLN A 162 5.82 -9.40 1.93
C GLN A 162 7.30 -9.12 1.71
N SER A 163 7.63 -7.83 1.57
CA SER A 163 9.01 -7.33 1.54
C SER A 163 9.71 -7.67 2.85
N GLN A 164 10.94 -8.17 2.75
CA GLN A 164 11.80 -8.40 3.91
C GLN A 164 12.41 -7.08 4.42
N PHE A 165 12.39 -6.04 3.60
CA PHE A 165 12.88 -4.71 3.91
C PHE A 165 11.77 -3.76 4.35
N ILE A 166 12.13 -2.85 5.25
CA ILE A 166 11.28 -1.76 5.72
C ILE A 166 12.03 -0.44 5.62
N ASP A 167 11.49 0.48 4.84
CA ASP A 167 11.92 1.88 4.85
C ASP A 167 10.97 2.68 5.73
N LEU A 168 11.48 3.12 6.88
CA LEU A 168 10.72 3.83 7.89
C LEU A 168 10.57 5.33 7.59
N GLY A 169 11.26 5.85 6.56
CA GLY A 169 11.29 7.28 6.26
C GLY A 169 11.57 8.11 7.51
N PRO A 170 10.73 9.09 7.87
CA PRO A 170 10.90 9.89 9.08
C PRO A 170 10.84 9.10 10.39
N LEU A 171 10.29 7.89 10.41
CA LEU A 171 10.28 7.05 11.62
C LEU A 171 11.64 6.38 11.88
N SER A 172 12.60 6.51 10.95
CA SER A 172 13.96 5.96 11.07
C SER A 172 14.77 6.53 12.25
N VAL A 173 14.43 7.73 12.74
CA VAL A 173 15.01 8.36 13.95
C VAL A 173 14.72 7.55 15.22
N LEU A 174 13.67 6.72 15.23
CA LEU A 174 13.35 5.87 16.36
C LEU A 174 14.29 4.67 16.43
N SER A 175 14.83 4.39 17.61
CA SER A 175 15.52 3.13 17.89
C SER A 175 14.57 1.93 17.70
N PRO A 176 15.11 0.69 17.58
CA PRO A 176 14.29 -0.52 17.57
C PRO A 176 13.27 -0.58 18.71
N ARG A 177 13.71 -0.25 19.93
CA ARG A 177 12.83 -0.28 21.11
C ARG A 177 11.76 0.81 21.09
N GLU A 178 12.11 2.01 20.63
CA GLU A 178 11.14 3.11 20.50
C GLU A 178 10.09 2.80 19.45
N LEU A 179 10.47 2.16 18.33
CA LEU A 179 9.52 1.71 17.31
C LEU A 179 8.58 0.62 17.86
N GLU A 180 9.09 -0.36 18.60
CA GLU A 180 8.25 -1.36 19.27
C GLU A 180 7.21 -0.71 20.18
N VAL A 181 7.64 0.23 21.03
CA VAL A 181 6.73 0.97 21.94
C VAL A 181 5.72 1.80 21.15
N LEU A 182 6.15 2.51 20.11
CA LEU A 182 5.28 3.29 19.22
C LEU A 182 4.18 2.40 18.62
N VAL A 183 4.56 1.27 18.02
CA VAL A 183 3.61 0.34 17.35
C VAL A 183 2.61 -0.20 18.36
N LEU A 184 3.05 -0.66 19.53
CA LEU A 184 2.14 -1.21 20.53
C LEU A 184 1.18 -0.15 21.10
N LEU A 185 1.67 1.05 21.42
CA LEU A 185 0.82 2.17 21.84
C LEU A 185 -0.16 2.57 20.74
N GLY A 186 0.30 2.59 19.49
CA GLY A 186 -0.51 2.94 18.33
C GLY A 186 -1.64 1.96 18.06
N GLN A 187 -1.46 0.68 18.41
CA GLN A 187 -2.52 -0.34 18.39
C GLN A 187 -3.54 -0.20 19.53
N GLY A 188 -3.41 0.81 20.39
CA GLY A 188 -4.34 1.07 21.49
C GLY A 188 -3.97 0.38 22.80
N ASN A 189 -2.80 -0.27 22.89
CA ASN A 189 -2.33 -0.82 24.16
C ASN A 189 -2.00 0.31 25.14
N SER A 190 -2.45 0.17 26.38
CA SER A 190 -2.10 1.07 27.47
C SER A 190 -0.64 0.88 27.93
N VAL A 191 -0.07 1.89 28.57
CA VAL A 191 1.30 1.82 29.14
C VAL A 191 1.51 0.59 30.03
N PRO A 192 0.58 0.21 30.94
CA PRO A 192 0.69 -1.03 31.70
C PRO A 192 0.71 -2.30 30.82
N GLU A 193 -0.09 -2.36 29.76
CA GLU A 193 -0.10 -3.51 28.83
C GLU A 193 1.22 -3.61 28.06
N VAL A 194 1.70 -2.50 27.50
CA VAL A 194 3.00 -2.44 26.82
C VAL A 194 4.13 -2.84 27.78
N SER A 195 4.06 -2.42 29.04
CA SER A 195 5.06 -2.80 30.05
C SER A 195 5.13 -4.31 30.29
N ARG A 196 3.97 -4.98 30.30
CA ARG A 196 3.88 -6.44 30.40
C ARG A 196 4.39 -7.12 29.14
N LEU A 197 3.96 -6.66 27.96
CA LEU A 197 4.34 -7.24 26.66
C LEU A 197 5.84 -7.17 26.41
N LEU A 198 6.49 -6.08 26.81
CA LEU A 198 7.92 -5.86 26.60
C LEU A 198 8.78 -6.28 27.80
N PHE A 199 8.19 -6.81 28.86
CA PHE A 199 8.89 -7.15 30.11
C PHE A 199 9.71 -5.97 30.67
N ARG A 200 9.06 -4.80 30.80
CA ARG A 200 9.65 -3.54 31.28
C ARG A 200 8.80 -2.89 32.35
N SER A 201 9.39 -1.98 33.12
CA SER A 201 8.63 -1.20 34.10
C SER A 201 7.71 -0.19 33.40
N PRO A 202 6.52 0.13 33.94
CA PRO A 202 5.66 1.19 33.40
C PRO A 202 6.39 2.54 33.27
N ARG A 203 7.27 2.86 34.23
CA ARG A 203 8.12 4.06 34.20
C ARG A 203 9.04 4.10 32.97
N THR A 204 9.57 2.95 32.57
CA THR A 204 10.41 2.83 31.36
C THR A 204 9.59 3.07 30.10
N ILE A 205 8.37 2.56 30.03
CA ILE A 205 7.47 2.78 28.89
C ILE A 205 7.06 4.25 28.79
N GLU A 206 6.72 4.91 29.90
CA GLU A 206 6.46 6.36 29.91
C GLU A 206 7.65 7.16 29.40
N ARG A 207 8.87 6.81 29.84
CA ARG A 207 10.09 7.45 29.33
C ARG A 207 10.21 7.27 27.81
N HIS A 208 10.05 6.06 27.28
CA HIS A 208 10.08 5.84 25.82
C HIS A 208 9.02 6.67 25.09
N LYS A 209 7.80 6.72 25.62
CA LYS A 209 6.72 7.55 25.05
C LYS A 209 7.09 9.04 25.00
N THR A 210 7.71 9.57 26.06
CA THR A 210 8.20 10.96 26.07
C THR A 210 9.29 11.20 25.02
N GLU A 211 10.28 10.30 24.92
CA GLU A 211 11.36 10.41 23.91
C GLU A 211 10.83 10.29 22.47
N ILE A 212 9.90 9.36 22.22
CA ILE A 212 9.23 9.23 20.92
C ILE A 212 8.49 10.53 20.59
N GLY A 213 7.75 11.09 21.55
CA GLY A 213 7.04 12.34 21.36
C GLY A 213 7.97 13.50 20.98
N HIS A 214 9.12 13.61 21.68
CA HIS A 214 10.13 14.63 21.37
C HIS A 214 10.75 14.43 19.97
N LYS A 215 11.09 13.19 19.62
CA LYS A 215 11.71 12.86 18.32
C LYS A 215 10.79 13.08 17.13
N LEU A 216 9.50 12.81 17.28
CA LEU A 216 8.51 12.90 16.20
C LEU A 216 7.71 14.22 16.23
N GLY A 217 7.93 15.09 17.22
CA GLY A 217 7.16 16.33 17.37
C GLY A 217 5.69 16.10 17.75
N VAL A 218 5.37 15.01 18.44
CA VAL A 218 4.00 14.67 18.85
C VAL A 218 3.84 14.65 20.36
N SER A 219 2.67 15.06 20.84
CA SER A 219 2.42 15.28 22.28
C SER A 219 1.30 14.41 22.85
N SER A 220 0.60 13.63 22.02
CA SER A 220 -0.55 12.83 22.45
C SER A 220 -0.52 11.40 21.92
N ILE A 221 -1.14 10.49 22.68
CA ILE A 221 -1.31 9.10 22.24
C ILE A 221 -2.19 9.01 20.98
N ALA A 222 -3.17 9.92 20.82
CA ALA A 222 -3.99 9.97 19.61
C ALA A 222 -3.16 10.29 18.35
N GLN A 223 -2.15 11.16 18.47
CA GLN A 223 -1.20 11.41 17.38
C GLN A 223 -0.32 10.19 17.11
N LEU A 224 0.19 9.50 18.14
CA LEU A 224 0.95 8.25 17.98
C LEU A 224 0.11 7.16 17.28
N THR A 225 -1.14 6.98 17.69
CA THR A 225 -2.11 6.08 17.04
C THR A 225 -2.32 6.44 15.59
N ARG A 226 -2.51 7.74 15.27
CA ARG A 226 -2.66 8.20 13.89
C ARG A 226 -1.41 7.90 13.06
N LEU A 227 -0.22 8.15 13.60
CA LEU A 227 1.05 7.88 12.91
C LEU A 227 1.17 6.39 12.55
N VAL A 228 0.92 5.50 13.51
CA VAL A 228 1.00 4.05 13.29
C VAL A 228 -0.04 3.57 12.28
N ALA A 229 -1.28 4.09 12.37
CA ALA A 229 -2.34 3.76 11.43
C ALA A 229 -2.01 4.22 10.00
N GLN A 230 -1.56 5.46 9.82
CA GLN A 230 -1.15 5.98 8.52
C GLN A 230 0.05 5.26 7.94
N ALA A 231 0.97 4.84 8.81
CA ALA A 231 2.13 4.06 8.40
C ALA A 231 1.76 2.60 8.04
N GLY A 232 0.57 2.14 8.41
CA GLY A 232 0.17 0.73 8.33
C GLY A 232 1.09 -0.18 9.15
N LEU A 233 1.79 0.35 10.16
CA LEU A 233 2.76 -0.41 10.93
C LEU A 233 2.07 -1.37 11.91
N ARG A 234 2.54 -2.61 11.92
CA ARG A 234 2.03 -3.70 12.75
C ARG A 234 3.21 -4.43 13.41
N PRO A 235 2.99 -5.19 14.51
CA PRO A 235 4.04 -5.93 15.19
C PRO A 235 4.83 -6.87 14.29
N GLU A 236 4.18 -7.46 13.28
CA GLU A 236 4.81 -8.31 12.27
C GLU A 236 5.84 -7.57 11.40
N HIS A 237 5.82 -6.23 11.35
CA HIS A 237 6.79 -5.42 10.62
C HIS A 237 8.04 -5.08 11.45
N LEU A 238 7.99 -5.23 12.78
CA LEU A 238 9.12 -4.93 13.68
C LEU A 238 10.39 -5.78 13.43
N PRO A 239 10.32 -7.07 13.05
CA PRO A 239 11.52 -7.86 12.74
C PRO A 239 12.08 -7.62 11.34
N LEU A 240 11.41 -6.85 10.48
CA LEU A 240 11.88 -6.60 9.11
C LEU A 240 13.19 -5.81 9.11
N GLN A 241 14.02 -6.04 8.10
CA GLN A 241 15.31 -5.38 7.98
C GLN A 241 15.12 -3.90 7.62
N ARG A 242 15.52 -3.02 8.53
CA ARG A 242 15.52 -1.57 8.27
C ARG A 242 16.49 -1.24 7.15
N PHE A 243 16.01 -0.48 6.18
CA PHE A 243 16.77 -0.13 4.99
C PHE A 243 16.43 1.29 4.53
N ASN A 244 17.36 1.92 3.81
CA ASN A 244 17.11 3.15 3.09
C ASN A 244 16.96 2.80 1.61
N ALA A 245 15.74 2.80 1.09
CA ALA A 245 15.44 2.27 -0.24
C ALA A 245 16.16 3.02 -1.38
N VAL A 246 16.49 4.29 -1.15
CA VAL A 246 17.22 5.14 -2.09
C VAL A 246 18.57 5.53 -1.46
N PRO A 247 19.70 5.44 -2.20
CA PRO A 247 21.05 5.73 -1.67
C PRO A 247 21.27 7.20 -1.25
N LYS A 248 20.52 8.13 -1.85
CA LYS A 248 20.45 9.53 -1.42
C LYS A 248 19.31 9.67 -0.40
N PRO A 249 19.32 10.68 0.50
CA PRO A 249 18.10 11.03 1.21
C PRO A 249 17.03 11.36 0.17
N HIS A 250 16.20 10.39 -0.18
CA HIS A 250 15.03 10.65 -0.98
C HIS A 250 14.10 11.44 -0.08
N GLN A 251 13.68 12.60 -0.57
CA GLN A 251 12.63 13.35 0.09
C GLN A 251 11.38 12.51 -0.09
N CYS A 252 11.06 11.69 0.91
CA CYS A 252 9.69 11.23 1.08
C CYS A 252 8.84 12.49 0.94
N THR A 253 8.04 12.59 -0.12
CA THR A 253 7.34 13.84 -0.42
C THR A 253 6.52 14.26 0.81
N PRO A 254 6.33 15.55 1.09
CA PRO A 254 5.61 16.01 2.29
C PRO A 254 4.25 15.33 2.47
N ASP A 255 3.56 15.06 1.36
CA ASP A 255 2.28 14.34 1.30
C ASP A 255 2.39 12.84 1.65
N LEU A 256 3.58 12.25 1.54
CA LEU A 256 3.91 10.89 1.98
C LEU A 256 4.29 10.82 3.47
N LEU A 257 4.54 11.93 4.14
CA LEU A 257 4.93 11.90 5.55
C LEU A 257 3.73 11.62 6.45
N PRO A 258 3.87 10.76 7.47
CA PRO A 258 2.85 10.65 8.52
C PRO A 258 2.94 11.94 9.39
N VAL A 259 2.09 12.92 9.07
CA VAL A 259 1.78 14.17 9.81
C VAL A 259 2.91 15.20 9.98
N ASN A 260 2.83 16.39 9.35
CA ASN A 260 3.46 17.67 9.71
C ASN A 260 4.79 17.60 10.51
N ILE A 261 5.75 16.78 10.07
CA ILE A 261 7.09 16.72 10.69
C ILE A 261 7.89 17.99 10.36
N GLU A 262 7.43 18.81 9.41
CA GLU A 262 8.07 20.05 8.96
C GLU A 262 8.02 21.23 9.97
N ALA A 263 7.33 21.11 11.12
CA ALA A 263 7.20 22.24 12.04
C ALA A 263 8.39 22.47 13.00
N SER A 264 9.50 21.73 12.90
CA SER A 264 10.64 21.86 13.84
C SER A 264 11.98 22.27 13.23
N SER A 265 12.07 22.56 11.92
CA SER A 265 13.33 22.98 11.27
C SER A 265 13.56 24.50 11.18
N SER A 266 12.81 25.34 11.92
CA SER A 266 13.13 26.77 12.06
C SER A 266 13.35 27.19 13.51
N SER A 267 14.47 26.76 14.09
CA SER A 267 15.12 27.52 15.18
C SER A 267 16.59 27.12 15.31
N ALA A 268 17.43 27.79 14.52
CA ALA A 268 18.83 28.05 14.83
C ALA A 268 19.26 29.31 14.06
#